data_AF-A0A9X3GUR8-F1
#
_entry.id   AF-A0A9X3GUR8-F1
#
_cell.length_a   1.000
_cell.length_b   1.000
_cell.length_c   1.000
_cell.angle_alpha   90.00
_cell.angle_beta   90.00
_cell.angle_gamma   90.00
#
_symmetry.space_group_name_H-M   'P 1'
#
loop_
_entity.id
_entity.type
_entity.pdbx_description
1 polymer ?
#
loop_
_entity_poly.entity_id
_entity_poly.type
_entity_poly.pdbx_seq_one_letter_code
_entity_poly.pdbx_strand_id
1 'polypeptide(L)'
;MNEGPREIRLRGRLVNSLYTEAMLLADEARGYFEHQGREDRLALDPLARVTLSCESLKVTTRLMHVLAWLLTERAIELGQMSDEEAAASTRRLGDAAASDAASVAGLPQASIALIDASQDLYARVRRLEVEAPVEEPTASPALSLLDRLERAF
;
A
#
# COMPACT_ATOMS: atom_id res chain seq x y z
N MET A 1 15.56 24.52 10.93
CA MET A 1 16.33 23.28 10.70
C MET A 1 15.90 22.73 9.37
N ASN A 2 16.85 22.51 8.45
CA ASN A 2 16.60 22.14 7.05
C ASN A 2 16.71 20.61 6.90
N GLU A 3 15.58 19.89 7.06
CA GLU A 3 15.52 18.42 6.98
C GLU A 3 15.08 17.89 5.60
N GLY A 4 14.65 18.77 4.67
CA GLY A 4 14.05 18.41 3.38
C GLY A 4 14.85 17.46 2.46
N PRO A 5 16.18 17.59 2.27
CA PRO A 5 16.90 16.76 1.29
C PRO A 5 17.25 15.33 1.75
N ARG A 6 17.23 15.04 3.06
CA ARG A 6 17.54 13.71 3.60
C ARG A 6 16.29 12.86 3.72
N GLU A 7 15.19 13.45 4.18
CA GLU A 7 13.91 12.79 4.36
C GLU A 7 13.33 12.28 3.03
N ILE A 8 13.33 13.13 1.98
CA ILE A 8 12.88 12.76 0.64
C ILE A 8 13.67 11.55 0.07
N ARG A 9 14.99 11.50 0.30
CA ARG A 9 15.84 10.39 -0.15
C ARG A 9 15.58 9.08 0.61
N LEU A 10 15.18 9.16 1.88
CA LEU A 10 14.83 7.98 2.67
C LEU A 10 13.47 7.43 2.24
N ARG A 11 12.49 8.31 2.03
CA ARG A 11 11.15 7.94 1.53
C ARG A 11 11.23 7.18 0.21
N GLY A 12 11.96 7.69 -0.79
CA GLY A 12 12.06 6.99 -2.07
C GLY A 12 12.77 5.65 -2.00
N ARG A 13 13.75 5.47 -1.10
CA ARG A 13 14.33 4.15 -0.86
C ARG A 13 13.33 3.18 -0.23
N LEU A 14 12.50 3.65 0.71
CA LEU A 14 11.45 2.85 1.33
C LEU A 14 10.38 2.44 0.31
N VAL A 15 9.90 3.38 -0.52
CA VAL A 15 8.93 3.11 -1.59
C VAL A 15 9.48 2.05 -2.56
N ASN A 16 10.73 2.18 -2.99
CA ASN A 16 11.35 1.21 -3.90
C ASN A 16 11.50 -0.17 -3.24
N SER A 17 11.90 -0.24 -1.97
CA SER A 17 12.01 -1.51 -1.23
C SER A 17 10.65 -2.19 -1.07
N LEU A 18 9.63 -1.43 -0.67
CA LEU A 18 8.26 -1.92 -0.52
C LEU A 18 7.67 -2.39 -1.86
N TYR A 19 8.00 -1.71 -2.95
CA TYR A 19 7.57 -2.11 -4.29
C TYR A 19 8.15 -3.46 -4.70
N THR A 20 9.46 -3.67 -4.50
CA THR A 20 10.09 -4.97 -4.77
C THR A 20 9.49 -6.07 -3.91
N GLU A 21 9.29 -5.81 -2.62
CA GLU A 21 8.64 -6.74 -1.70
C GLU A 21 7.21 -7.10 -2.15
N ALA A 22 6.40 -6.10 -2.53
CA ALA A 22 5.04 -6.31 -3.03
C ALA A 22 5.00 -7.15 -4.31
N MET A 23 5.93 -6.91 -5.24
CA MET A 23 6.04 -7.68 -6.49
C MET A 23 6.42 -9.13 -6.23
N LEU A 24 7.37 -9.39 -5.34
CA LEU A 24 7.77 -10.75 -4.95
C LEU A 24 6.61 -11.49 -4.28
N LEU A 25 5.94 -10.84 -3.33
CA LEU A 25 4.80 -11.43 -2.62
C LEU A 25 3.61 -11.69 -3.55
N ALA A 26 3.38 -10.82 -4.55
CA ALA A 26 2.37 -11.05 -5.57
C ALA A 26 2.69 -12.25 -6.46
N ASP A 27 3.95 -12.45 -6.82
CA ASP A 27 4.37 -13.63 -7.59
C ASP A 27 4.25 -14.92 -6.77
N GLU A 28 4.67 -14.92 -5.50
CA GLU A 28 4.49 -16.05 -4.59
C GLU A 28 3.00 -16.40 -4.39
N ALA A 29 2.16 -15.38 -4.13
CA ALA A 29 0.72 -15.58 -3.96
C ALA A 29 0.09 -16.17 -5.22
N ARG A 30 0.45 -15.65 -6.40
CA ARG A 30 0.01 -16.19 -7.70
C ARG A 30 0.45 -17.64 -7.87
N GLY A 31 1.73 -17.93 -7.63
CA GLY A 31 2.29 -19.28 -7.72
C GLY A 31 1.54 -20.27 -6.83
N TYR A 32 1.30 -19.90 -5.56
CA TYR A 32 0.56 -20.71 -4.62
C TYR A 32 -0.90 -20.92 -5.04
N PHE A 33 -1.68 -19.85 -5.28
CA PHE A 33 -3.12 -19.99 -5.51
C PHE A 33 -3.50 -20.58 -6.88
N GLU A 34 -2.64 -20.45 -7.90
CA GLU A 34 -2.87 -21.03 -9.24
C GLU A 34 -2.45 -22.51 -9.33
N HIS A 35 -1.32 -22.88 -8.71
CA HIS A 35 -0.68 -24.18 -8.93
C HIS A 35 -0.73 -25.07 -7.68
N GLN A 36 -0.14 -24.63 -6.58
CA GLN A 36 0.04 -25.43 -5.36
C GLN A 36 -1.23 -25.59 -4.53
N GLY A 37 -2.09 -24.57 -4.53
CA GLY A 37 -3.33 -24.54 -3.77
C GLY A 37 -4.38 -25.54 -4.27
N ARG A 38 -4.19 -26.19 -5.43
CA ARG A 38 -5.12 -27.21 -5.92
C ARG A 38 -5.09 -28.47 -5.05
N GLU A 39 -3.91 -29.00 -4.76
CA GLU A 39 -3.78 -30.21 -3.93
C GLU A 39 -4.18 -29.94 -2.48
N ASP A 40 -3.72 -28.82 -1.93
CA ASP A 40 -4.11 -28.35 -0.61
C ASP A 40 -5.64 -28.19 -0.48
N ARG A 41 -6.30 -27.57 -1.48
CA ARG A 41 -7.77 -27.42 -1.48
C ARG A 41 -8.49 -28.76 -1.50
N LEU A 42 -7.97 -29.78 -2.16
CA LEU A 42 -8.60 -31.10 -2.21
C LEU A 42 -8.56 -31.81 -0.85
N ALA A 43 -7.53 -31.54 -0.05
CA ALA A 43 -7.40 -32.08 1.32
C ALA A 43 -8.27 -31.34 2.35
N LEU A 44 -8.71 -30.12 2.05
CA LEU A 44 -9.57 -29.32 2.94
C LEU A 44 -11.03 -29.75 2.87
N ASP A 45 -11.74 -29.58 3.98
CA ASP A 45 -13.20 -29.70 4.01
C ASP A 45 -13.88 -28.57 3.18
N PRO A 46 -15.18 -28.70 2.84
CA PRO A 46 -15.87 -27.70 2.03
C PRO A 46 -15.83 -26.28 2.59
N LEU A 47 -15.91 -26.12 3.91
CA LEU A 47 -15.92 -24.80 4.55
C LEU A 47 -14.52 -24.17 4.48
N ALA A 48 -13.48 -24.92 4.81
CA ALA A 48 -12.10 -24.48 4.71
C ALA A 48 -11.68 -24.14 3.27
N ARG A 49 -12.21 -24.84 2.26
CA ARG A 49 -12.04 -24.47 0.85
C ARG A 49 -12.64 -23.09 0.51
N VAL A 50 -13.82 -22.79 1.04
CA VAL A 50 -14.47 -21.48 0.85
C VAL A 50 -13.66 -20.40 1.55
N THR A 51 -13.26 -20.64 2.80
CA THR A 51 -12.39 -19.71 3.55
C THR A 51 -11.11 -19.41 2.79
N LEU A 52 -10.39 -20.44 2.31
CA LEU A 52 -9.17 -20.26 1.52
C LEU A 52 -9.41 -19.45 0.23
N SER A 53 -10.57 -19.62 -0.41
CA SER A 53 -10.94 -18.85 -1.60
C SER A 53 -11.20 -17.38 -1.25
N CYS A 54 -11.93 -17.11 -0.17
CA CYS A 54 -12.16 -15.75 0.33
C CYS A 54 -10.85 -15.07 0.71
N GLU A 55 -9.97 -15.76 1.43
CA GLU A 55 -8.67 -15.23 1.83
C GLU A 55 -7.77 -14.97 0.62
N SER A 56 -7.79 -15.82 -0.42
CA SER A 56 -7.05 -15.55 -1.65
C SER A 56 -7.48 -14.25 -2.35
N LEU A 57 -8.78 -13.93 -2.34
CA LEU A 57 -9.29 -12.66 -2.86
C LEU A 57 -8.84 -11.47 -1.99
N LYS A 58 -8.85 -11.62 -0.67
CA LYS A 58 -8.38 -10.56 0.24
C LYS A 58 -6.88 -10.28 0.02
N VAL A 59 -6.06 -11.31 -0.15
CA VAL A 59 -4.63 -11.17 -0.46
C VAL A 59 -4.43 -10.42 -1.77
N THR A 60 -5.11 -10.83 -2.86
CA THR A 60 -4.95 -10.16 -4.16
C THR A 60 -5.44 -8.72 -4.14
N THR A 61 -6.56 -8.42 -3.47
CA THR A 61 -7.03 -7.03 -3.30
C THR A 61 -6.04 -6.19 -2.51
N ARG A 62 -5.47 -6.72 -1.41
CA ARG A 62 -4.44 -6.01 -0.63
C ARG A 62 -3.22 -5.67 -1.47
N LEU A 63 -2.69 -6.66 -2.20
CA LEU A 63 -1.52 -6.48 -3.05
C LEU A 63 -1.78 -5.51 -4.21
N MET A 64 -2.97 -5.57 -4.80
CA MET A 64 -3.39 -4.63 -5.84
C MET A 64 -3.40 -3.18 -5.33
N HIS A 65 -4.01 -2.92 -4.17
CA HIS A 65 -4.01 -1.58 -3.58
C HIS A 65 -2.61 -1.10 -3.23
N VAL A 66 -1.77 -1.97 -2.65
CA VAL A 66 -0.37 -1.65 -2.34
C VAL A 66 0.41 -1.30 -3.61
N LEU A 67 0.33 -2.13 -4.65
CA LEU A 67 1.06 -1.92 -5.89
C LEU A 67 0.60 -0.65 -6.61
N ALA A 68 -0.71 -0.42 -6.69
CA ALA A 68 -1.27 0.79 -7.30
C ALA A 68 -0.73 2.05 -6.61
N TRP A 69 -0.78 2.07 -5.27
CA TRP A 69 -0.28 3.19 -4.48
C TRP A 69 1.24 3.42 -4.65
N LEU A 70 2.05 2.35 -4.58
CA LEU A 70 3.50 2.46 -4.72
C LEU A 70 3.92 2.91 -6.12
N LEU A 71 3.19 2.51 -7.17
CA LEU A 71 3.43 2.98 -8.53
C LEU A 71 3.16 4.48 -8.67
N THR A 72 2.09 4.97 -8.04
CA THR A 72 1.78 6.40 -7.98
C THR A 72 2.89 7.18 -7.29
N GLU A 73 3.36 6.75 -6.12
CA GLU A 73 4.46 7.43 -5.42
C GLU A 73 5.74 7.48 -6.27
N ARG A 74 6.06 6.40 -6.99
CA ARG A 74 7.22 6.36 -7.90
C ARG A 74 7.07 7.33 -9.08
N ALA A 75 5.87 7.47 -9.63
CA ALA A 75 5.62 8.41 -10.72
C ALA A 75 5.80 9.86 -10.25
N ILE A 76 5.40 10.18 -9.03
CA ILE A 76 5.64 11.48 -8.39
C ILE A 76 7.14 11.74 -8.22
N GLU A 77 7.90 10.76 -7.70
CA GLU A 77 9.36 10.89 -7.54
C GLU A 77 10.10 11.14 -8.85
N LEU A 78 9.58 10.61 -9.96
CA LEU A 78 10.13 10.81 -11.30
C LEU A 78 9.65 12.11 -11.97
N GLY A 79 8.78 12.89 -11.32
CA GLY A 79 8.17 14.10 -11.90
C GLY A 79 7.27 13.78 -13.11
N GLN A 80 6.68 12.58 -13.14
CA GLN A 80 5.84 12.10 -14.24
C GLN A 80 4.34 12.36 -14.02
N MET A 81 3.98 13.07 -12.95
CA MET A 81 2.59 13.44 -12.62
C MET A 81 2.50 14.96 -12.50
N SER A 82 1.39 15.53 -12.95
CA SER A 82 1.09 16.95 -12.74
C SER A 82 0.75 17.25 -11.27
N ASP A 83 0.91 18.51 -10.85
CA ASP A 83 0.62 18.94 -9.48
C ASP A 83 -0.84 18.66 -9.08
N GLU A 84 -1.78 18.76 -10.02
CA GLU A 84 -3.21 18.44 -9.79
C GLU A 84 -3.44 16.93 -9.57
N GLU A 85 -2.77 16.08 -10.34
CA GLU A 85 -2.81 14.62 -10.16
C GLU A 85 -2.10 14.19 -8.86
N ALA A 86 -1.02 14.89 -8.51
CA ALA A 86 -0.29 14.73 -7.27
C ALA A 86 -1.07 15.20 -6.03
N ALA A 87 -2.15 15.98 -6.19
CA ALA A 87 -3.00 16.43 -5.09
C ALA A 87 -4.29 15.60 -4.91
N ALA A 88 -4.64 14.75 -5.87
CA ALA A 88 -5.95 14.08 -5.90
C ALA A 88 -6.17 13.03 -4.78
N SER A 89 -7.41 12.92 -4.28
CA SER A 89 -7.81 11.93 -3.27
C SER A 89 -7.75 10.48 -3.75
N THR A 90 -7.68 10.27 -5.07
CA THR A 90 -7.46 8.97 -5.72
C THR A 90 -6.08 8.37 -5.42
N ARG A 91 -5.16 9.12 -4.81
CA ARG A 91 -3.86 8.64 -4.34
C ARG A 91 -3.89 7.92 -2.99
N ARG A 92 -5.04 7.87 -2.30
CA ARG A 92 -5.09 7.18 -1.00
C ARG A 92 -4.97 5.67 -1.20
N LEU A 93 -4.30 5.01 -0.26
CA LEU A 93 -4.26 3.55 -0.26
C LEU A 93 -5.69 3.01 -0.16
N GLY A 94 -6.09 2.19 -1.13
CA GLY A 94 -7.43 1.59 -1.15
C GLY A 94 -7.72 0.75 0.09
N ASP A 95 -8.97 0.71 0.50
CA ASP A 95 -9.40 -0.08 1.65
C ASP A 95 -9.38 -1.56 1.32
N ALA A 96 -8.77 -2.36 2.18
CA ALA A 96 -8.71 -3.80 2.00
C ALA A 96 -9.19 -4.53 3.26
N ALA A 97 -9.97 -5.58 3.06
CA ALA A 97 -10.54 -6.34 4.16
C ALA A 97 -9.46 -7.05 4.98
N ALA A 98 -9.61 -6.99 6.31
CA ALA A 98 -8.77 -7.74 7.23
C ALA A 98 -9.08 -9.25 7.17
N SER A 99 -8.06 -10.03 7.48
CA SER A 99 -8.16 -11.46 7.73
C SER A 99 -8.25 -11.68 9.24
N ASP A 100 -9.15 -12.56 9.67
CA ASP A 100 -9.32 -12.93 11.07
C ASP A 100 -8.47 -14.16 11.38
N ALA A 101 -7.61 -14.06 12.40
CA ALA A 101 -6.66 -15.09 12.79
C ALA A 101 -7.37 -16.41 13.15
N ALA A 102 -8.53 -16.33 13.82
CA ALA A 102 -9.30 -17.52 14.20
C ALA A 102 -9.86 -18.25 12.96
N SER A 103 -10.31 -17.48 11.97
CA SER A 103 -10.86 -18.01 10.71
C SER A 103 -9.81 -18.72 9.84
N VAL A 104 -8.53 -18.35 9.94
CA VAL A 104 -7.46 -18.90 9.08
C VAL A 104 -6.65 -20.02 9.74
N ALA A 105 -6.82 -20.27 11.05
CA ALA A 105 -6.00 -21.23 11.81
C ALA A 105 -6.05 -22.68 11.29
N GLY A 106 -7.10 -23.06 10.56
CA GLY A 106 -7.25 -24.40 9.96
C GLY A 106 -6.76 -24.50 8.52
N LEU A 107 -6.19 -23.44 7.95
CA LEU A 107 -5.71 -23.42 6.57
C LEU A 107 -4.28 -23.98 6.46
N PRO A 108 -3.83 -24.35 5.25
CA PRO A 108 -2.45 -24.77 5.03
C PRO A 108 -1.45 -23.68 5.44
N GLN A 109 -0.35 -24.07 6.07
CA GLN A 109 0.63 -23.12 6.61
C GLN A 109 1.18 -22.14 5.56
N ALA A 110 1.37 -22.59 4.32
CA ALA A 110 1.81 -21.75 3.22
C ALA A 110 0.80 -20.62 2.90
N SER A 111 -0.50 -20.94 2.93
CA SER A 111 -1.55 -19.93 2.74
C SER A 111 -1.62 -18.92 3.88
N ILE A 112 -1.45 -19.37 5.13
CA ILE A 112 -1.42 -18.50 6.31
C ILE A 112 -0.24 -17.53 6.21
N ALA A 113 0.94 -18.02 5.83
CA ALA A 113 2.12 -17.18 5.65
C ALA A 113 1.90 -16.07 4.61
N LEU A 114 1.24 -16.37 3.49
CA LEU A 114 0.89 -15.38 2.46
C LEU A 114 -0.13 -14.35 2.96
N ILE A 115 -1.13 -14.80 3.74
CA ILE A 115 -2.15 -13.93 4.34
C ILE A 115 -1.47 -12.93 5.28
N ASP A 116 -0.64 -13.42 6.20
CA ASP A 116 0.06 -12.62 7.20
C ASP A 116 1.05 -11.63 6.55
N ALA A 117 1.86 -12.11 5.60
CA ALA A 117 2.83 -11.28 4.88
C ALA A 117 2.14 -10.12 4.15
N SER A 118 1.00 -10.39 3.51
CA SER A 118 0.23 -9.35 2.83
C SER A 118 -0.49 -8.41 3.80
N GLN A 119 -0.76 -8.82 5.06
CA GLN A 119 -1.34 -7.93 6.08
C GLN A 119 -0.27 -6.98 6.62
N ASP A 120 0.92 -7.50 6.92
CA ASP A 120 2.05 -6.70 7.38
C ASP A 120 2.48 -5.66 6.32
N LEU A 121 2.62 -6.10 5.06
CA LEU A 121 2.96 -5.22 3.95
C LEU A 121 1.92 -4.09 3.80
N TYR A 122 0.63 -4.42 3.81
CA TYR A 122 -0.43 -3.43 3.73
C TYR A 122 -0.37 -2.44 4.90
N ALA A 123 -0.15 -2.92 6.13
CA ALA A 123 -0.05 -2.07 7.31
C ALA A 123 1.18 -1.13 7.25
N ARG A 124 2.32 -1.60 6.73
CA ARG A 124 3.51 -0.77 6.51
C ARG A 124 3.27 0.31 5.47
N VAL A 125 2.64 -0.02 4.36
CA VAL A 125 2.30 0.94 3.30
C VAL A 125 1.27 1.96 3.78
N ARG A 126 0.26 1.53 4.56
CA ARG A 126 -0.72 2.44 5.18
C ARG A 126 -0.05 3.45 6.12
N ARG A 127 0.95 3.03 6.91
CA ARG A 127 1.72 3.97 7.75
C ARG A 127 2.47 5.00 6.90
N LEU A 128 3.12 4.55 5.82
CA LEU A 128 3.83 5.43 4.90
C LEU A 128 2.90 6.42 4.17
N GLU A 129 1.67 6.00 3.85
CA GLU A 129 0.62 6.87 3.28
C GLU A 129 0.19 7.95 4.28
N VAL A 130 -0.05 7.59 5.54
CA VAL A 130 -0.47 8.54 6.58
C VAL A 130 0.65 9.53 6.94
N GLU A 131 1.90 9.09 6.89
CA GLU A 131 3.08 9.94 7.11
C GLU A 131 3.42 10.83 5.90
N ALA A 132 2.75 10.65 4.76
CA ALA A 132 2.92 11.54 3.62
C ALA A 132 2.52 12.96 4.01
N PRO A 133 3.40 13.98 3.81
CA PRO A 133 2.98 15.35 3.90
C PRO A 133 1.82 15.52 2.93
N VAL A 134 0.63 15.78 3.45
CA VAL A 134 -0.40 16.39 2.64
C VAL A 134 0.18 17.75 2.31
N GLU A 135 0.65 17.94 1.08
CA GLU A 135 0.86 19.27 0.54
C GLU A 135 -0.51 19.93 0.50
N GLU A 136 -1.00 20.38 1.65
CA GLU A 136 -1.89 21.52 1.65
C GLU A 136 -1.12 22.62 0.95
N PRO A 137 -1.68 23.27 -0.08
CA PRO A 137 -1.09 24.46 -0.65
C PRO A 137 -1.21 25.57 0.40
N THR A 138 -0.42 25.49 1.48
CA THR A 138 -0.18 26.61 2.37
C THR A 138 0.62 27.57 1.54
N ALA A 139 -0.08 28.54 0.94
CA ALA A 139 0.53 29.73 0.37
C ALA A 139 1.70 30.14 1.27
N SER A 140 2.87 30.34 0.64
CA SER A 140 4.10 30.66 1.36
C SER A 140 3.80 31.62 2.51
N PRO A 141 4.22 31.34 3.76
CA PRO A 141 3.94 32.22 4.89
C PRO A 141 4.37 33.66 4.61
N ALA A 142 5.41 33.85 3.79
CA ALA A 142 5.85 35.16 3.32
C ALA A 142 4.86 35.82 2.34
N LEU A 143 4.26 35.06 1.42
CA LEU A 143 3.21 35.55 0.51
C LEU A 143 1.93 35.90 1.28
N SER A 144 1.55 35.12 2.29
CA SER A 144 0.41 35.46 3.16
C SER A 144 0.66 36.71 4.02
N LEU A 145 1.91 36.97 4.41
CA LEU A 145 2.27 38.20 5.12
C LEU A 145 2.29 39.42 4.17
N LEU A 146 2.74 39.25 2.93
CA LEU A 146 2.73 40.31 1.91
C LEU A 146 1.29 40.71 1.52
N ASP A 147 0.41 39.74 1.27
CA ASP A 147 -1.02 40.00 0.96
C ASP A 147 -1.75 40.69 2.13
N ARG A 148 -1.37 40.40 3.37
CA ARG A 148 -1.89 41.13 4.55
C ARG A 148 -1.36 42.56 4.67
N LEU A 149 -0.13 42.82 4.23
CA LEU A 149 0.43 44.17 4.21
C LEU A 149 -0.20 45.01 3.09
N GLU A 150 -0.40 44.44 1.90
CA GLU A 150 -1.05 45.13 0.77
C GLU A 150 -2.51 45.49 1.05
N ARG A 151 -3.23 44.71 1.87
CA ARG A 151 -4.62 45.04 2.25
C ARG A 151 -4.75 46.05 3.40
N ALA A 152 -3.65 46.38 4.09
CA ALA A 152 -3.66 47.26 5.26
C ALA A 152 -3.32 48.72 4.94
N PHE A 153 -2.94 49.01 3.70
CA PHE A 153 -2.60 50.34 3.18
C PHE A 153 -3.35 50.61 1.86
#